data_AF-A0A392U316-F1
#
_entry.id   AF-A0A392U316-F1
#
_cell.length_a   1.000
_cell.length_b   1.000
_cell.length_c   1.000
_cell.angle_alpha   90.00
_cell.angle_beta   90.00
_cell.angle_gamma   90.00
#
_symmetry.space_group_name_H-M   'P 1'
#
loop_
_entity.id
_entity.type
_entity.pdbx_description
1 polymer ?
#
loop_
_entity_poly.entity_id
_entity_poly.type
_entity_poly.pdbx_seq_one_letter_code
_entity_poly.pdbx_strand_id
1 'polypeptide(L)' 'MAENSNFVQPAILKFDGYYDHWVMLMENLLRSKEYLNQIENGVIVAPPNATAEKTRLANESKIRDLKVKNYLFQ' A
#
# COMPACT_ATOMS: atom_id res chain seq x y z
N MET A 1 -49.77 -20.58 -13.29
CA MET A 1 -48.37 -20.87 -13.64
C MET A 1 -47.59 -19.59 -13.40
N ALA A 2 -46.95 -19.46 -12.24
CA ALA A 2 -46.13 -18.29 -11.92
C ALA A 2 -44.68 -18.65 -12.26
N GLU A 3 -44.12 -17.87 -13.19
CA GLU A 3 -42.75 -17.98 -13.67
C GLU A 3 -41.74 -17.86 -12.53
N ASN A 4 -40.95 -18.91 -12.33
CA ASN A 4 -39.83 -18.91 -11.40
C ASN A 4 -38.72 -18.03 -11.99
N SER A 5 -38.80 -16.73 -11.73
CA SER A 5 -37.78 -15.75 -12.09
C SER A 5 -36.47 -16.18 -11.44
N ASN A 6 -35.57 -16.75 -12.24
CA ASN A 6 -34.18 -17.05 -11.88
C ASN A 6 -33.48 -15.74 -11.52
N PHE A 7 -33.64 -15.29 -10.27
CA PHE A 7 -32.74 -14.33 -9.66
C PHE A 7 -31.40 -15.04 -9.53
N VAL A 8 -30.54 -14.86 -10.55
CA VAL A 8 -29.13 -15.22 -10.47
C VAL A 8 -28.58 -14.45 -9.28
N GLN A 9 -28.38 -15.13 -8.15
CA GLN A 9 -27.73 -14.53 -7.00
C GLN A 9 -26.38 -14.01 -7.50
N PRO A 10 -26.05 -12.72 -7.30
CA PRO A 10 -24.73 -12.24 -7.65
C PRO A 10 -23.73 -13.10 -6.90
N ALA A 11 -22.95 -13.89 -7.63
CA ALA A 11 -21.87 -14.66 -7.05
C ALA A 11 -20.91 -13.65 -6.44
N ILE A 12 -20.95 -13.51 -5.11
CA ILE A 12 -19.92 -12.78 -4.38
C ILE A 12 -18.64 -13.57 -4.67
N LEU A 13 -17.76 -12.99 -5.48
CA LEU A 13 -16.47 -13.59 -5.82
C LEU A 13 -15.70 -13.74 -4.50
N LYS A 14 -15.76 -14.92 -3.89
CA LYS A 14 -15.05 -15.21 -2.66
C LYS A 14 -13.60 -15.46 -3.06
N PHE A 15 -12.77 -14.44 -2.87
CA PHE A 15 -11.32 -14.53 -3.10
C PHE A 15 -10.75 -15.59 -2.13
N ASP A 16 -10.26 -16.72 -2.64
CA ASP A 16 -10.18 -18.00 -1.91
C ASP A 16 -8.76 -18.42 -1.48
N GLY A 17 -7.85 -17.47 -1.24
CA GLY A 17 -6.66 -17.79 -0.42
C GLY A 17 -5.31 -17.58 -1.09
N TYR A 18 -5.23 -16.85 -2.20
CA TYR A 18 -3.94 -16.40 -2.74
C TYR A 18 -3.40 -15.15 -2.06
N TYR A 19 -3.87 -14.81 -0.85
CA TYR A 19 -3.38 -13.65 -0.12
C TYR A 19 -1.89 -13.79 0.19
N ASP A 20 -1.44 -14.96 0.63
CA ASP A 20 -0.01 -15.22 0.91
C ASP A 20 0.84 -15.10 -0.37
N HIS A 21 0.32 -15.59 -1.49
CA HIS A 21 1.00 -15.47 -2.78
C HIS A 21 1.07 -14.02 -3.27
N TRP A 22 -0.02 -13.28 -3.11
CA TRP A 22 -0.09 -11.85 -3.46
C TRP A 22 0.84 -11.02 -2.58
N VAL A 23 0.86 -11.28 -1.27
CA VAL A 23 1.77 -10.65 -0.31
C VAL A 23 3.22 -10.91 -0.72
N MET A 24 3.59 -12.15 -1.04
CA MET A 24 4.95 -12.49 -1.49
C MET A 24 5.36 -11.73 -2.76
N LEU A 25 4.45 -11.61 -3.74
CA LEU A 25 4.71 -10.86 -4.97
C LEU A 25 4.86 -9.35 -4.69
N MET A 26 3.97 -8.79 -3.86
CA MET A 26 4.01 -7.37 -3.50
C MET A 26 5.26 -7.04 -2.68
N GLU A 27 5.68 -7.91 -1.77
CA GLU A 27 6.90 -7.74 -0.99
C GLU A 27 8.14 -7.73 -1.90
N ASN A 28 8.24 -8.69 -2.83
CA ASN A 28 9.35 -8.73 -3.80
C ASN A 28 9.37 -7.50 -4.71
N LEU A 29 8.20 -7.07 -5.18
CA LEU A 29 8.05 -5.88 -6.01
C LEU A 29 8.53 -4.63 -5.27
N LEU A 30 8.06 -4.42 -4.04
CA LEU A 30 8.44 -3.28 -3.19
C LEU A 30 9.92 -3.31 -2.79
N ARG A 31 10.47 -4.51 -2.55
CA ARG A 31 11.90 -4.71 -2.27
C ARG A 31 12.76 -4.37 -3.49
N SER A 32 12.35 -4.76 -4.69
CA SER A 32 13.07 -4.44 -5.95
C SER A 32 13.12 -2.95 -6.26
N LYS A 33 12.16 -2.17 -5.74
CA LYS A 33 12.06 -0.72 -5.89
C LYS A 33 12.69 0.06 -4.73
N GLU A 34 13.28 -0.63 -3.75
CA GLU A 34 13.81 -0.05 -2.51
C GLU A 34 12.74 0.70 -1.68
N TYR A 35 11.45 0.43 -1.92
CA TYR A 35 10.32 1.06 -1.23
C TYR A 35 9.96 0.36 0.09
N LEU A 36 10.37 -0.90 0.26
CA LEU A 36 10.05 -1.68 1.47
C LEU A 36 10.49 -0.98 2.76
N ASN A 37 11.69 -0.40 2.76
CA ASN A 37 12.24 0.33 3.90
C ASN A 37 11.36 1.53 4.33
N GLN A 38 10.74 2.23 3.37
CA GLN A 38 9.83 3.34 3.64
C GLN A 38 8.48 2.89 4.20
N ILE A 39 8.03 1.70 3.81
CA ILE A 39 6.76 1.11 4.27
C ILE A 39 6.93 0.52 5.68
N GLU A 40 8.05 -0.14 5.96
CA GLU A 40 8.34 -0.73 7.28
C GLU A 40 8.72 0.32 8.34
N ASN A 41 9.65 1.23 8.02
CA ASN A 41 10.14 2.21 8.99
C ASN A 41 9.28 3.48 9.05
N GLY A 42 8.35 3.63 8.11
CA GLY A 42 7.41 4.74 8.05
C GLY A 42 8.04 6.09 7.69
N VAL A 43 7.22 7.14 7.83
CA VAL A 43 7.63 8.52 7.52
C VAL A 43 8.23 9.17 8.76
N ILE A 44 9.42 9.73 8.60
CA ILE A 44 10.08 10.50 9.66
C ILE A 44 9.33 11.84 9.79
N VAL A 45 8.79 12.11 10.97
CA VAL A 45 8.13 13.39 11.28
C VAL A 45 9.06 14.22 12.15
N ALA A 46 9.39 15.43 11.69
CA ALA A 46 10.19 16.36 12.48
C ALA A 46 9.35 16.93 13.64
N PRO A 47 9.87 16.94 14.88
CA PRO A 47 9.21 17.60 16.00
C PRO A 47 9.17 19.14 15.81
N PRO A 48 8.30 19.87 16.53
CA PRO A 48 8.09 21.32 16.35
C PRO A 48 9.35 22.19 16.46
N ASN A 49 10.36 21.78 17.23
CA ASN A 49 11.65 22.45 17.40
C ASN A 49 12.83 21.66 16.80
N ALA A 50 12.60 20.97 15.69
CA ALA A 50 13.62 20.16 15.04
C ALA A 50 14.80 21.00 14.53
N THR A 51 16.02 20.51 14.78
CA THR A 51 17.24 21.00 14.13
C THR A 51 17.10 20.90 12.60
N ALA A 52 17.73 21.82 11.85
CA ALA A 52 17.69 21.85 10.38
C ALA A 52 17.96 20.48 9.73
N GLU A 53 18.87 19.68 10.31
CA GLU A 53 19.18 18.33 9.85
C GLU A 53 18.01 17.35 10.01
N LYS A 54 17.30 17.39 11.15
CA LYS A 54 16.09 16.58 11.39
C LYS A 54 14.94 16.99 10.47
N THR A 55 14.80 18.29 10.21
CA THR A 55 13.82 18.81 9.24
C THR A 55 14.12 18.34 7.82
N ARG A 56 15.40 18.32 7.41
CA ARG A 56 15.82 17.78 6.11
C ARG A 56 15.48 16.31 5.98
N LEU A 57 15.81 15.50 6.98
CA LEU A 57 15.50 14.06 6.99
C LEU A 57 13.99 13.78 6.93
N ALA A 58 13.17 14.59 7.63
CA ALA A 58 11.72 14.48 7.56
C ALA A 58 11.18 14.82 6.16
N ASN A 59 11.70 15.88 5.53
CA ASN A 59 11.31 16.25 4.16
C ASN A 59 11.71 15.19 3.14
N GLU A 60 12.92 14.65 3.23
CA GLU A 60 13.37 13.55 2.37
C GLU A 60 12.50 12.29 2.55
N SER A 61 12.15 11.96 3.79
CA SER A 61 11.24 10.85 4.09
C SER A 61 9.86 11.07 3.49
N LYS A 62 9.32 12.30 3.61
CA LYS A 62 8.03 12.67 3.00
C LYS A 62 8.04 12.60 1.48
N ILE A 63 9.13 13.02 0.82
CA ILE A 63 9.25 12.93 -0.65
C ILE A 63 9.26 11.47 -1.10
N ARG A 64 9.98 10.61 -0.39
CA ARG A 64 9.99 9.17 -0.69
C ARG A 64 8.61 8.55 -0.47
N ASP A 65 7.88 8.92 0.59
CA ASP A 65 6.52 8.43 0.85
C ASP A 65 5.55 8.80 -0.26
N LEU A 66 5.63 10.04 -0.76
CA LEU A 66 4.84 10.48 -1.91
C LEU A 66 5.14 9.67 -3.16
N LYS A 67 6.39 9.28 -3.40
CA LYS A 67 6.75 8.40 -4.54
C LYS A 67 6.16 7.00 -4.37
N VAL A 68 6.22 6.42 -3.17
CA VAL A 68 5.65 5.10 -2.88
C VAL A 68 4.12 5.13 -3.09
N LYS A 69 3.44 6.14 -2.55
CA LYS A 69 1.98 6.31 -2.72
C LYS A 69 1.61 6.50 -4.18
N ASN A 70 2.36 7.31 -4.90
CA ASN A 70 2.14 7.49 -6.33
C ASN A 70 2.29 6.16 -7.09
N TYR A 71 3.31 5.35 -6.78
CA TYR A 71 3.50 4.04 -7.41
C TYR A 71 2.38 3.04 -7.09
N LEU A 72 1.87 3.03 -5.86
CA LEU A 72 0.85 2.06 -5.42
C LEU A 72 -0.59 2.42 -5.81
N PHE A 73 -0.87 3.71 -6.04
CA PHE A 73 -2.23 4.23 -6.20
C PHE A 73 -2.46 5.06 -7.48
N GLN A 74 -1.47 5.22 -8.36
CA GLN A 74 -1.70 5.70 -9.73
C GLN A 74 -2.31 4.62 -10.62
#